data_AF-A0A812RN74-F1
#
_entry.id   AF-A0A812RN74-F1
#
_cell.length_a   1.000
_cell.length_b   1.000
_cell.length_c   1.000
_cell.angle_alpha   90.00
_cell.angle_beta   90.00
_cell.angle_gamma   90.00
#
_symmetry.space_group_name_H-M   'P 1'
#
loop_
_entity.id
_entity.type
_entity.pdbx_description
1 polymer ?
#
loop_
_entity_poly.entity_id
_entity_poly.type
_entity_poly.pdbx_seq_one_letter_code
_entity_poly.pdbx_strand_id
1 'polypeptide(L)'
;MPRLQLRFRLREGPVISEGQIAFQPKLFCDAYGGQLYLEATGHHAIRQLLPNCPHALPPHCLLLRSEAGEAKVVAPLGVLKRQRSYPEPFSTKVSLHIFDDEFLCPTAAYDLPLATGTDLKCPSLLSALWLLLCRLLQLDYEGAAKLLPFVSVASAEGRLRHDEALVFRMALTDTSDRSPDAVAIRLRLVQATVATVQPDEDLARCAFADAGSYISHLTHVSQSCCMSLDEELELWTSLSSMKSELEHTNRFIDWRRSVLLSWKQKASQVDVEWTRECPGAWLSTVFNEEERAAYLQNPPLTDIDCIGIKGQPLLECSKFKAADWPVLLESVQGVALKDGLPLAEQHQERERRRETDT
;
A
#
# COMPACT_ATOMS: atom_id res chain seq x y z
N MET A 1 10.94 24.70 8.83
CA MET A 1 11.47 25.00 7.49
C MET A 1 10.43 25.81 6.71
N PRO A 2 10.84 26.79 5.89
CA PRO A 2 9.91 27.56 5.08
C PRO A 2 9.23 26.66 4.04
N ARG A 3 7.91 26.82 3.86
CA ARG A 3 7.17 26.16 2.77
C ARG A 3 7.77 26.61 1.44
N LEU A 4 8.12 25.67 0.57
CA LEU A 4 8.67 25.98 -0.75
C LEU A 4 7.54 26.56 -1.62
N GLN A 5 7.45 27.88 -1.70
CA GLN A 5 6.54 28.56 -2.63
C GLN A 5 7.24 28.70 -3.98
N LEU A 6 6.74 28.00 -4.99
CA LEU A 6 7.21 28.18 -6.36
C LEU A 6 6.69 29.52 -6.89
N ARG A 7 7.57 30.52 -6.95
CA ARG A 7 7.32 31.79 -7.64
C ARG A 7 8.18 31.81 -8.90
N PHE A 8 7.56 32.11 -10.02
CA PHE A 8 8.24 32.18 -11.30
C PHE A 8 8.41 33.62 -11.74
N ARG A 9 9.61 33.97 -12.21
CA ARG A 9 9.90 35.24 -12.86
C ARG A 9 10.33 35.00 -14.29
N LEU A 10 9.76 35.78 -15.20
CA LEU A 10 10.23 35.82 -16.58
C LEU A 10 11.62 36.47 -16.61
N ARG A 11 12.60 35.78 -17.19
CA ARG A 11 13.90 36.35 -17.53
C ARG A 11 14.32 35.88 -18.92
N GLU A 12 15.05 36.71 -19.64
CA GLU A 12 15.72 36.28 -20.85
C GLU A 12 16.88 35.34 -20.48
N GLY A 13 16.85 34.12 -21.02
CA GLY A 13 17.91 33.13 -20.81
C GLY A 13 18.54 32.74 -22.15
N PRO A 14 19.86 32.48 -22.20
CA PRO A 14 20.50 32.01 -23.42
C PRO A 14 19.98 30.62 -23.81
N VAL A 15 19.79 30.44 -25.11
CA VAL A 15 19.50 29.20 -25.81
C VAL A 15 20.59 29.04 -26.85
N ILE A 16 21.39 27.99 -26.71
CA ILE A 16 22.46 27.67 -27.66
C ILE A 16 21.89 26.62 -28.61
N SER A 17 21.60 27.02 -29.84
CA SER A 17 21.19 26.12 -30.92
C SER A 17 22.13 26.32 -32.11
N GLU A 18 22.81 25.26 -32.54
CA GLU A 18 23.61 25.25 -33.77
C GLU A 18 24.66 26.38 -33.87
N GLY A 19 25.29 26.75 -32.75
CA GLY A 19 26.33 27.79 -32.71
C GLY A 19 25.81 29.23 -32.68
N GLN A 20 24.49 29.44 -32.64
CA GLN A 20 23.88 30.74 -32.37
C GLN A 20 23.38 30.82 -30.93
N ILE A 21 23.66 31.94 -30.25
CA ILE A 21 23.12 32.26 -28.94
C ILE A 21 21.87 33.12 -29.17
N ALA A 22 20.69 32.52 -28.99
CA ALA A 22 19.42 33.24 -28.99
C ALA A 22 18.93 33.38 -27.55
N PHE A 23 18.38 34.53 -27.18
CA PHE A 23 17.75 34.70 -25.87
C PHE A 23 16.26 34.37 -25.99
N GLN A 24 15.79 33.35 -25.27
CA GLN A 24 14.37 33.05 -25.16
C GLN A 24 13.88 33.35 -23.74
N PRO A 25 12.65 33.89 -23.61
CA PRO A 25 12.05 34.11 -22.31
C PRO A 25 11.84 32.77 -21.60
N LYS A 26 12.46 32.61 -20.42
CA LYS A 26 12.31 31.44 -19.54
C LYS A 26 11.70 31.85 -18.21
N LEU A 27 10.90 30.97 -17.63
CA LEU A 27 10.29 31.16 -16.31
C LEU A 27 11.19 30.57 -15.23
N PHE A 28 11.97 31.40 -14.56
CA PHE A 28 12.89 30.98 -13.50
C PHE A 28 12.19 30.90 -12.15
N CYS A 29 12.48 29.85 -11.39
CA CYS A 29 11.91 29.58 -10.08
C CYS A 29 12.73 30.25 -8.96
N ASP A 30 12.12 31.20 -8.26
CA ASP A 30 12.73 31.95 -7.15
C ASP A 30 13.13 31.05 -5.98
N ALA A 31 12.37 29.97 -5.73
CA ALA A 31 12.63 29.02 -4.64
C ALA A 31 13.99 28.31 -4.76
N TYR A 32 14.56 28.29 -5.96
CA TYR A 32 15.88 27.74 -6.25
C TYR A 32 16.88 28.85 -6.61
N GLY A 33 16.73 30.04 -6.01
CA GLY A 33 17.61 31.18 -6.25
C GLY A 33 17.57 31.72 -7.67
N GLY A 34 16.55 31.36 -8.47
CA GLY A 34 16.48 31.69 -9.89
C GLY A 34 17.47 30.91 -10.77
N GLN A 35 18.01 29.78 -10.30
CA GLN A 35 18.94 28.93 -11.06
C GLN A 35 18.22 27.90 -11.93
N LEU A 36 17.00 27.52 -11.55
CA LEU A 36 16.17 26.58 -12.28
C LEU A 36 15.07 27.30 -13.03
N TYR A 37 14.81 26.89 -14.27
CA TYR A 37 13.67 27.35 -15.07
C TYR A 37 12.68 26.22 -15.34
N LEU A 38 11.42 26.59 -15.54
CA LEU A 38 10.36 25.67 -15.95
C LEU A 38 10.61 25.22 -17.39
N GLU A 39 10.96 23.96 -17.58
CA GLU A 39 11.18 23.36 -18.90
C GLU A 39 9.88 22.81 -19.47
N ALA A 40 9.13 22.07 -18.65
CA ALA A 40 7.88 21.45 -19.06
C ALA A 40 6.89 21.35 -17.91
N THR A 41 5.61 21.39 -18.26
CA THR A 41 4.51 21.03 -17.38
C THR A 41 3.89 19.73 -17.86
N GLY A 42 3.34 18.97 -16.94
CA GLY A 42 2.54 17.81 -17.30
C GLY A 42 3.33 16.51 -17.38
N HIS A 43 2.57 15.42 -17.32
CA HIS A 43 3.14 14.08 -17.18
C HIS A 43 3.97 13.65 -18.41
N HIS A 44 3.64 14.09 -19.63
CA HIS A 44 4.18 13.50 -20.85
C HIS A 44 5.69 13.71 -21.01
N ALA A 45 6.16 14.95 -20.80
CA ALA A 45 7.60 15.26 -20.85
C ALA A 45 8.37 14.50 -19.75
N ILE A 46 7.78 14.43 -18.55
CA ILE A 46 8.38 13.71 -17.41
C ILE A 46 8.42 12.20 -17.68
N ARG A 47 7.40 11.62 -18.34
CA ARG A 47 7.35 10.21 -18.73
C ARG A 47 8.49 9.81 -19.65
N GLN A 48 8.80 10.66 -20.62
CA GLN A 48 9.90 10.42 -21.55
C GLN A 48 11.24 10.34 -20.82
N LEU A 49 11.38 11.08 -19.72
CA LEU A 49 12.60 11.10 -18.90
C LEU A 49 12.64 9.98 -17.84
N LEU A 50 11.53 9.28 -17.61
CA LEU A 50 11.38 8.24 -16.60
C LEU A 50 10.80 6.96 -17.21
N PRO A 51 11.51 6.32 -18.17
CA PRO A 51 10.98 5.18 -18.92
C PRO A 51 10.65 3.96 -18.02
N ASN A 52 11.35 3.82 -16.89
CA ASN A 52 11.11 2.73 -15.93
C ASN A 52 9.99 3.04 -14.92
N CYS A 53 9.51 4.29 -14.93
CA CYS A 53 8.58 4.81 -13.94
C CYS A 53 7.51 5.69 -14.59
N PRO A 54 6.93 5.32 -15.76
CA PRO A 54 6.19 6.27 -16.56
C PRO A 54 4.94 6.76 -15.84
N HIS A 55 4.32 5.90 -15.03
CA HIS A 55 3.13 6.29 -14.29
C HIS A 55 3.46 6.97 -12.97
N ALA A 56 4.67 6.83 -12.42
CA ALA A 56 4.99 7.05 -11.02
C ALA A 56 4.66 8.44 -10.43
N LEU A 57 4.40 9.44 -11.26
CA LEU A 57 4.11 10.80 -10.84
C LEU A 57 2.75 11.29 -11.38
N PRO A 58 2.01 12.10 -10.60
CA PRO A 58 0.73 12.65 -11.01
C PRO A 58 0.88 13.64 -12.17
N PRO A 59 -0.20 13.93 -12.91
CA PRO A 59 -0.12 14.73 -14.12
C PRO A 59 0.22 16.20 -13.90
N HIS A 60 0.21 16.69 -12.66
CA HIS A 60 0.45 18.09 -12.31
C HIS A 60 1.91 18.37 -11.91
N CYS A 61 2.82 17.43 -12.16
CA CYS A 61 4.24 17.64 -11.90
C CYS A 61 4.85 18.67 -12.86
N LEU A 62 5.84 19.39 -12.34
CA LEU A 62 6.62 20.40 -13.03
C LEU A 62 8.04 19.87 -13.22
N LEU A 63 8.58 20.03 -14.43
CA LEU A 63 9.98 19.75 -14.72
C LEU A 63 10.76 21.06 -14.71
N LEU A 64 11.69 21.15 -13.76
CA LEU A 64 12.61 22.27 -13.64
C LEU A 64 13.99 21.85 -14.15
N ARG A 65 14.65 22.72 -14.91
CA ARG A 65 16.00 22.47 -15.42
C ARG A 65 16.93 23.65 -15.14
N SER A 66 18.20 23.38 -14.86
CA SER A 66 19.26 24.38 -14.78
C SER A 66 19.97 24.55 -16.12
N GLU A 67 20.66 25.67 -16.31
CA GLU A 67 21.51 25.85 -17.49
C GLU A 67 22.69 24.87 -17.53
N ALA A 68 23.12 24.36 -16.36
CA ALA A 68 24.12 23.31 -16.24
C ALA A 68 23.56 21.91 -16.56
N GLY A 69 22.27 21.79 -16.88
CA GLY A 69 21.60 20.54 -17.20
C GLY A 69 21.02 19.80 -16.00
N GLU A 70 21.15 20.30 -14.77
CA GLU A 70 20.50 19.64 -13.63
C GLU A 70 18.98 19.68 -13.78
N ALA A 71 18.32 18.54 -13.60
CA ALA A 71 16.87 18.44 -13.70
C ALA A 71 16.26 18.07 -12.34
N LYS A 72 15.17 18.74 -11.98
CA LYS A 72 14.37 18.45 -10.80
C LYS A 72 12.91 18.30 -11.21
N VAL A 73 12.24 17.29 -10.66
CA VAL A 73 10.80 17.16 -10.80
C VAL A 73 10.15 17.65 -9.51
N VAL A 74 9.15 18.50 -9.64
CA VAL A 74 8.42 19.04 -8.50
C VAL A 74 6.96 18.60 -8.60
N ALA A 75 6.50 17.86 -7.60
CA ALA A 75 5.13 17.40 -7.49
C ALA A 75 4.36 18.28 -6.48
N PRO A 76 3.25 18.90 -6.88
CA PRO A 76 2.37 19.57 -5.93
C PRO A 76 1.78 18.52 -4.98
N LEU A 77 1.81 18.80 -3.68
CA LEU A 77 1.03 18.02 -2.72
C LEU A 77 -0.44 18.42 -2.80
N GLY A 78 -1.31 17.47 -2.55
CA GLY A 78 -2.76 17.64 -2.51
C GLY A 78 -3.40 16.30 -2.22
N VAL A 79 -4.72 16.22 -2.37
CA VAL A 79 -5.39 14.93 -2.15
C VAL A 79 -5.36 14.14 -3.44
N LEU A 80 -4.43 13.19 -3.53
CA LEU A 80 -4.42 12.20 -4.58
C LEU A 80 -5.54 11.19 -4.34
N LYS A 81 -6.29 10.91 -5.39
CA LYS A 81 -7.27 9.83 -5.41
C LYS A 81 -7.13 9.04 -6.70
N ARG A 82 -7.30 7.73 -6.59
CA ARG A 82 -7.48 6.89 -7.77
C ARG A 82 -8.86 7.17 -8.36
N GLN A 83 -8.92 7.52 -9.64
CA GLN A 83 -10.19 7.67 -10.34
C GLN A 83 -10.83 6.29 -10.50
N ARG A 84 -11.84 6.03 -9.67
CA ARG A 84 -12.68 4.85 -9.78
C ARG A 84 -13.90 5.22 -10.60
N SER A 85 -14.07 4.52 -11.71
CA SER A 85 -15.33 4.52 -12.44
C SER A 85 -15.86 3.09 -12.43
N TYR A 86 -17.18 2.92 -12.38
CA TYR A 86 -17.81 1.61 -12.51
C TYR A 86 -17.32 0.82 -13.74
N PRO A 87 -17.11 1.43 -14.94
CA PRO A 87 -16.56 0.69 -16.08
C PRO A 87 -15.06 0.37 -15.98
N GLU A 88 -14.28 1.09 -15.16
CA GLU A 88 -12.83 0.88 -15.01
C GLU A 88 -12.42 0.75 -13.53
N PRO A 89 -12.81 -0.34 -12.82
CA PRO A 89 -12.54 -0.51 -11.39
C PRO A 89 -11.03 -0.64 -11.06
N PHE A 90 -10.22 -1.07 -12.04
CA PHE A 90 -8.77 -1.19 -11.95
C PHE A 90 -8.03 -0.03 -12.62
N SER A 91 -8.71 1.10 -12.84
CA SER A 91 -8.07 2.30 -13.37
C SER A 91 -6.90 2.73 -12.50
N THR A 92 -5.73 2.90 -13.12
CA THR A 92 -4.52 3.47 -12.50
C THR A 92 -4.44 4.98 -12.70
N LYS A 93 -5.50 5.61 -13.22
CA LYS A 93 -5.56 7.06 -13.40
C LYS A 93 -5.68 7.70 -12.03
N VAL A 94 -4.72 8.57 -11.70
CA VAL A 94 -4.70 9.32 -10.45
C VAL A 94 -5.11 10.75 -10.73
N SER A 95 -6.13 11.24 -10.02
CA SER A 95 -6.47 12.66 -9.98
C SER A 95 -5.86 13.31 -8.76
N LEU A 96 -5.38 14.53 -8.93
CA LEU A 96 -4.98 15.39 -7.84
C LEU A 96 -6.13 16.38 -7.60
N HIS A 97 -6.76 16.30 -6.44
CA HIS A 97 -7.69 17.31 -5.99
C HIS A 97 -6.91 18.35 -5.21
N ILE A 98 -6.69 19.51 -5.83
CA ILE A 98 -6.14 20.69 -5.19
C ILE A 98 -7.34 21.47 -4.64
N PHE A 99 -7.37 21.77 -3.35
CA PHE A 99 -8.43 22.62 -2.80
C PHE A 99 -8.26 24.04 -3.34
N ASP A 100 -9.37 24.66 -3.75
CA ASP A 100 -9.42 25.79 -4.68
C ASP A 100 -8.69 27.09 -4.25
N ASP A 101 -8.23 27.23 -3.00
CA ASP A 101 -7.69 28.51 -2.50
C ASP A 101 -6.20 28.52 -2.10
N GLU A 102 -5.49 27.39 -2.11
CA GLU A 102 -4.06 27.38 -1.75
C GLU A 102 -3.21 26.69 -2.82
N PHE A 103 -2.82 27.44 -3.86
CA PHE A 103 -1.61 27.20 -4.66
C PHE A 103 -0.29 27.25 -3.83
N LEU A 104 -0.41 27.14 -2.50
CA LEU A 104 0.63 27.16 -1.48
C LEU A 104 0.93 25.76 -0.90
N CYS A 105 0.43 24.71 -1.56
CA CYS A 105 0.71 23.36 -1.11
C CYS A 105 2.23 23.10 -1.12
N PRO A 106 2.76 22.47 -0.06
CA PRO A 106 4.14 22.03 -0.05
C PRO A 106 4.39 21.15 -1.28
N THR A 107 5.63 21.09 -1.74
CA THR A 107 5.97 20.36 -2.96
C THR A 107 6.98 19.28 -2.66
N ALA A 108 6.72 18.06 -3.11
CA ALA A 108 7.74 17.02 -3.13
C ALA A 108 8.68 17.29 -4.31
N ALA A 109 9.97 17.50 -4.03
CA ALA A 109 10.99 17.67 -5.04
C ALA A 109 11.77 16.36 -5.21
N TYR A 110 12.09 16.03 -6.45
CA TYR A 110 12.87 14.86 -6.85
C TYR A 110 14.06 15.32 -7.68
N ASP A 111 15.21 14.71 -7.43
CA ASP A 111 16.38 14.92 -8.27
C ASP A 111 16.36 13.92 -9.42
N LEU A 112 16.51 14.42 -10.65
CA LEU A 112 16.59 13.61 -11.85
C LEU A 112 18.04 13.56 -12.33
N PRO A 113 18.81 12.52 -11.99
CA PRO A 113 20.19 12.40 -12.45
C PRO A 113 20.22 12.11 -13.95
N LEU A 114 20.52 13.13 -14.77
CA LEU A 114 20.63 12.99 -16.22
C LEU A 114 21.66 11.93 -16.67
N ALA A 115 22.69 11.65 -15.85
CA ALA A 115 23.76 10.71 -16.18
C ALA A 115 23.34 9.23 -16.08
N THR A 116 22.32 8.92 -15.29
CA THR A 116 21.85 7.53 -15.07
C THR A 116 20.42 7.29 -15.54
N GLY A 117 19.64 8.35 -15.79
CA GLY A 117 18.52 8.36 -16.75
C GLY A 117 17.30 7.49 -16.44
N THR A 118 17.16 6.88 -15.26
CA THR A 118 16.04 5.95 -15.02
C THR A 118 15.31 6.08 -13.69
N ASP A 119 15.98 6.51 -12.62
CA ASP A 119 15.42 6.45 -11.26
C ASP A 119 15.37 7.84 -10.61
N LEU A 120 14.19 8.16 -10.07
CA LEU A 120 13.98 9.37 -9.27
C LEU A 120 14.74 9.24 -7.95
N LYS A 121 15.63 10.18 -7.66
CA LYS A 121 16.24 10.29 -6.34
C LYS A 121 15.28 11.09 -5.44
N CYS A 122 14.99 10.53 -4.27
CA CYS A 122 14.17 11.15 -3.24
C CYS A 122 15.08 11.89 -2.24
N PRO A 123 15.29 13.22 -2.36
CA PRO A 123 16.18 13.97 -1.47
C PRO A 123 15.61 14.14 -0.05
N SER A 124 14.34 13.78 0.17
CA SER A 124 13.65 13.93 1.46
C SER A 124 12.68 12.79 1.75
N LEU A 125 12.33 12.61 3.01
CA LEU A 125 11.27 11.69 3.43
C LEU A 125 9.93 12.00 2.73
N LEU A 126 9.56 13.29 2.64
CA LEU A 126 8.36 13.73 1.94
C LEU A 126 8.32 13.25 0.48
N SER A 127 9.43 13.36 -0.25
CA SER A 127 9.52 12.86 -1.63
C SER A 127 9.38 11.33 -1.69
N ALA A 128 9.98 10.60 -0.76
CA ALA A 128 9.85 9.14 -0.72
C ALA A 128 8.41 8.71 -0.41
N LEU A 129 7.77 9.31 0.59
CA LEU A 129 6.38 9.04 0.96
C LEU A 129 5.41 9.38 -0.18
N TRP A 130 5.60 10.51 -0.85
CA TRP A 130 4.72 10.91 -1.95
C TRP A 130 4.85 9.99 -3.15
N LEU A 131 6.08 9.62 -3.52
CA LEU A 131 6.30 8.67 -4.62
C LEU A 131 5.74 7.28 -4.27
N LEU A 132 5.89 6.84 -3.01
CA LEU A 132 5.30 5.59 -2.52
C LEU A 132 3.78 5.62 -2.64
N LEU A 133 3.12 6.71 -2.20
CA LEU A 133 1.69 6.90 -2.36
C LEU A 133 1.26 6.85 -3.83
N CYS A 134 1.98 7.53 -4.72
CA CYS A 134 1.68 7.50 -6.15
C CYS A 134 1.75 6.08 -6.73
N ARG A 135 2.76 5.30 -6.33
CA ARG A 135 2.94 3.90 -6.74
C ARG A 135 1.80 3.01 -6.23
N LEU A 136 1.41 3.16 -4.97
CA LEU A 136 0.26 2.46 -4.39
C LEU A 136 -1.03 2.74 -5.17
N LEU A 137 -1.30 4.00 -5.47
CA LEU A 137 -2.49 4.41 -6.23
C LEU A 137 -2.49 3.88 -7.68
N GLN A 138 -1.32 3.50 -8.19
CA GLN A 138 -1.12 2.96 -9.53
C GLN A 138 -0.94 1.45 -9.56
N LEU A 139 -1.14 0.78 -8.42
CA LEU A 139 -0.98 -0.68 -8.29
C LEU A 139 0.46 -1.18 -8.50
N ASP A 140 1.47 -0.28 -8.44
CA ASP A 140 2.88 -0.64 -8.56
C ASP A 140 3.49 -0.94 -7.18
N TYR A 141 3.09 -2.08 -6.62
CA TYR A 141 3.50 -2.47 -5.27
C TYR A 141 4.98 -2.81 -5.17
N GLU A 142 5.57 -3.37 -6.24
CA GLU A 142 7.01 -3.65 -6.27
C GLU A 142 7.82 -2.34 -6.25
N GLY A 143 7.41 -1.34 -7.03
CA GLY A 143 8.01 -0.02 -7.00
C GLY A 143 7.85 0.67 -5.64
N ALA A 144 6.67 0.52 -5.02
CA ALA A 144 6.43 1.01 -3.66
C ALA A 144 7.33 0.31 -2.62
N ALA A 145 7.52 -1.00 -2.74
CA ALA A 145 8.36 -1.79 -1.84
C ALA A 145 9.81 -1.32 -1.83
N LYS A 146 10.34 -0.95 -3.01
CA LYS A 146 11.71 -0.43 -3.17
C LYS A 146 11.93 0.91 -2.45
N LEU A 147 10.87 1.65 -2.12
CA LEU A 147 10.95 2.94 -1.42
C LEU A 147 10.93 2.80 0.11
N LEU A 148 10.44 1.68 0.65
CA LEU A 148 10.32 1.47 2.11
C LEU A 148 11.64 1.61 2.89
N PRO A 149 12.81 1.10 2.41
CA PRO A 149 14.06 1.29 3.12
C PRO A 149 14.44 2.76 3.31
N PHE A 150 14.15 3.60 2.31
CA PHE A 150 14.40 5.04 2.39
C PHE A 150 13.49 5.73 3.41
N VAL A 151 12.23 5.29 3.49
CA VAL A 151 11.28 5.79 4.48
C VAL A 151 11.73 5.43 5.89
N SER A 152 12.10 4.17 6.13
CA SER A 152 12.56 3.69 7.45
C SER A 152 13.78 4.47 7.96
N VAL A 153 14.81 4.66 7.12
CA VAL A 153 16.01 5.41 7.49
C VAL A 153 15.69 6.87 7.80
N ALA A 154 14.93 7.54 6.93
CA ALA A 154 14.64 8.96 7.11
C ALA A 154 13.63 9.23 8.24
N SER A 155 12.77 8.27 8.56
CA SER A 155 11.84 8.39 9.69
C SER A 155 12.54 8.27 11.04
N ALA A 156 13.65 7.53 11.16
CA ALA A 156 14.40 7.38 12.41
C ALA A 156 14.91 8.72 13.01
N GLU A 157 14.96 9.79 12.21
CA GLU A 157 15.48 11.11 12.61
C GLU A 157 14.52 11.96 13.46
N GLY A 158 13.26 11.54 13.65
CA GLY A 158 12.34 12.22 14.56
C GLY A 158 10.87 12.14 14.15
N ARG A 159 10.06 13.06 14.69
CA ARG A 159 8.62 13.14 14.38
C ARG A 159 8.39 13.61 12.95
N LEU A 160 7.39 13.04 12.27
CA LEU A 160 6.99 13.48 10.93
C LEU A 160 6.57 14.96 10.94
N ARG A 161 6.97 15.68 9.90
CA ARG A 161 6.42 17.02 9.61
C ARG A 161 4.96 16.91 9.23
N HIS A 162 4.22 18.02 9.35
CA HIS A 162 2.80 18.07 9.01
C HIS A 162 2.49 17.50 7.62
N ASP A 163 3.29 17.86 6.62
CA ASP A 163 3.09 17.44 5.24
C ASP A 163 3.41 15.95 5.05
N GLU A 164 4.44 15.44 5.74
CA GLU A 164 4.80 14.02 5.72
C GLU A 164 3.72 13.18 6.39
N ALA A 165 3.22 13.63 7.54
CA ALA A 165 2.11 13.00 8.25
C ALA A 165 0.82 13.00 7.43
N LEU A 166 0.57 14.06 6.64
CA LEU A 166 -0.56 14.10 5.71
C LEU A 166 -0.44 13.02 4.64
N VAL A 167 0.69 12.95 3.94
CA VAL A 167 0.93 11.96 2.88
C VAL A 167 0.92 10.54 3.43
N PHE A 168 1.54 10.34 4.58
CA PHE A 168 1.55 9.07 5.29
C PHE A 168 0.13 8.60 5.65
N ARG A 169 -0.72 9.47 6.21
CA ARG A 169 -2.13 9.14 6.48
C ARG A 169 -2.90 8.86 5.20
N MET A 170 -2.64 9.58 4.11
CA MET A 170 -3.29 9.28 2.83
C MET A 170 -2.94 7.89 2.31
N ALA A 171 -1.67 7.48 2.45
CA ALA A 171 -1.23 6.14 2.05
C ALA A 171 -1.90 5.02 2.86
N LEU A 172 -2.36 5.32 4.08
CA LEU A 172 -2.95 4.35 4.99
C LEU A 172 -4.49 4.35 5.01
N THR A 173 -5.11 5.52 4.78
CA THR A 173 -6.56 5.69 4.87
C THR A 173 -7.29 5.43 3.55
N ASP A 174 -6.62 5.46 2.39
CA ASP A 174 -7.20 5.01 1.13
C ASP A 174 -7.26 3.47 1.08
N THR A 175 -8.17 2.92 1.88
CA THR A 175 -8.45 1.49 2.06
C THR A 175 -9.16 0.84 0.88
N SER A 176 -9.35 1.61 -0.18
CA SER A 176 -10.14 1.21 -1.31
C SER A 176 -9.43 0.08 -2.09
N ASP A 177 -8.11 -0.03 -1.97
CA ASP A 177 -7.30 -1.16 -2.45
C ASP A 177 -7.02 -2.18 -1.33
N ARG A 178 -7.64 -3.35 -1.44
CA ARG A 178 -7.49 -4.47 -0.51
C ARG A 178 -6.69 -5.63 -1.10
N SER A 179 -5.91 -5.39 -2.16
CA SER A 179 -4.99 -6.42 -2.63
C SER A 179 -3.99 -6.80 -1.52
N PRO A 180 -3.60 -8.08 -1.41
CA PRO A 180 -2.67 -8.54 -0.38
C PRO A 180 -1.34 -7.76 -0.38
N ASP A 181 -0.85 -7.38 -1.56
CA ASP A 181 0.35 -6.56 -1.71
C ASP A 181 0.17 -5.13 -1.21
N ALA A 182 -0.95 -4.46 -1.54
CA ALA A 182 -1.21 -3.13 -1.01
C ALA A 182 -1.26 -3.13 0.51
N VAL A 183 -1.95 -4.12 1.10
CA VAL A 183 -2.02 -4.32 2.55
C VAL A 183 -0.62 -4.52 3.14
N ALA A 184 0.19 -5.40 2.55
CA ALA A 184 1.55 -5.66 3.01
C ALA A 184 2.43 -4.40 2.99
N ILE A 185 2.38 -3.61 1.90
CA ILE A 185 3.14 -2.36 1.81
C ILE A 185 2.68 -1.34 2.85
N ARG A 186 1.37 -1.20 3.09
CA ARG A 186 0.85 -0.31 4.13
C ARG A 186 1.31 -0.73 5.53
N LEU A 187 1.29 -2.02 5.84
CA LEU A 187 1.82 -2.51 7.12
C LEU A 187 3.32 -2.30 7.28
N ARG A 188 4.10 -2.49 6.20
CA ARG A 188 5.53 -2.14 6.22
C ARG A 188 5.76 -0.65 6.41
N LEU A 189 4.92 0.18 5.83
CA LEU A 189 4.95 1.62 6.04
C LEU A 189 4.63 1.98 7.49
N VAL A 190 3.65 1.31 8.11
CA VAL A 190 3.38 1.43 9.56
C VAL A 190 4.60 0.98 10.36
N GLN A 191 5.17 -0.20 10.09
CA GLN A 191 6.35 -0.70 10.80
C GLN A 191 7.54 0.26 10.71
N ALA A 192 7.80 0.83 9.52
CA ALA A 192 8.88 1.79 9.31
C ALA A 192 8.72 3.11 10.08
N THR A 193 7.51 3.41 10.57
CA THR A 193 7.17 4.70 11.19
C THR A 193 6.59 4.56 12.60
N VAL A 194 6.33 3.34 13.08
CA VAL A 194 5.65 3.10 14.37
C VAL A 194 6.44 3.63 15.57
N ALA A 195 7.76 3.67 15.45
CA ALA A 195 8.65 4.23 16.47
C ALA A 195 8.62 5.77 16.51
N THR A 196 8.21 6.43 15.43
CA THR A 196 8.40 7.87 15.21
C THR A 196 7.07 8.62 15.16
N VAL A 197 6.01 7.93 14.75
CA VAL A 197 4.63 8.39 14.74
C VAL A 197 3.88 7.65 15.83
N GLN A 198 3.45 8.38 16.86
CA GLN A 198 2.38 7.85 17.70
C GLN A 198 1.13 7.77 16.83
N PRO A 199 0.59 6.57 16.59
CA PRO A 199 -0.61 6.45 15.78
C PRO A 199 -1.77 7.12 16.52
N ASP A 200 -2.49 7.97 15.80
CA ASP A 200 -3.83 8.37 16.24
C ASP A 200 -4.78 7.17 16.13
N GLU A 201 -5.97 7.31 16.71
CA GLU A 201 -6.95 6.22 16.79
C GLU A 201 -7.36 5.70 15.40
N ASP A 202 -7.50 6.60 14.42
CA ASP A 202 -7.87 6.26 13.05
C ASP A 202 -6.77 5.47 12.35
N LEU A 203 -5.52 5.89 12.53
CA LEU A 203 -4.37 5.18 11.99
C LEU A 203 -4.21 3.80 12.60
N ALA A 204 -4.37 3.70 13.93
CA ALA A 204 -4.37 2.42 14.62
C ALA A 204 -5.46 1.52 14.03
N ARG A 205 -6.70 1.99 13.93
CA ARG A 205 -7.82 1.22 13.35
C ARG A 205 -7.50 0.71 11.94
N CYS A 206 -6.90 1.54 11.08
CA CYS A 206 -6.47 1.12 9.75
C CYS A 206 -5.36 0.05 9.79
N ALA A 207 -4.34 0.24 10.63
CA ALA A 207 -3.25 -0.71 10.78
C ALA A 207 -3.74 -2.07 11.31
N PHE A 208 -4.65 -2.09 12.28
CA PHE A 208 -5.26 -3.33 12.78
C PHE A 208 -6.12 -4.02 11.70
N ALA A 209 -6.94 -3.29 10.94
CA ALA A 209 -7.70 -3.86 9.85
C ALA A 209 -6.79 -4.49 8.77
N ASP A 210 -5.70 -3.80 8.42
CA ASP A 210 -4.71 -4.33 7.48
C ASP A 210 -3.93 -5.53 8.07
N ALA A 211 -3.63 -5.54 9.37
CA ALA A 211 -2.94 -6.65 10.04
C ALA A 211 -3.74 -7.95 9.95
N GLY A 212 -5.04 -7.89 10.26
CA GLY A 212 -5.94 -9.03 10.08
C GLY A 212 -5.94 -9.53 8.64
N SER A 213 -6.11 -8.60 7.69
CA SER A 213 -6.11 -8.92 6.26
C SER A 213 -4.78 -9.52 5.78
N TYR A 214 -3.64 -9.04 6.27
CA TYR A 214 -2.32 -9.55 5.87
C TYR A 214 -2.10 -10.97 6.36
N ILE A 215 -2.41 -11.24 7.63
CA ILE A 215 -2.26 -12.59 8.20
C ILE A 215 -3.19 -13.57 7.45
N SER A 216 -4.42 -13.15 7.13
CA SER A 216 -5.38 -13.97 6.38
C SER A 216 -5.03 -14.18 4.89
N HIS A 217 -4.16 -13.37 4.30
CA HIS A 217 -3.85 -13.45 2.86
C HIS A 217 -2.35 -13.54 2.57
N LEU A 218 -1.56 -13.98 3.56
CA LEU A 218 -0.10 -13.96 3.52
C LEU A 218 0.48 -14.70 2.30
N THR A 219 -0.14 -15.81 1.91
CA THR A 219 0.26 -16.64 0.75
C THR A 219 0.09 -15.94 -0.59
N HIS A 220 -0.81 -14.96 -0.66
CA HIS A 220 -1.09 -14.20 -1.87
C HIS A 220 -0.28 -12.90 -1.97
N VAL A 221 0.44 -12.53 -0.91
CA VAL A 221 1.40 -11.42 -0.98
C VAL A 221 2.51 -11.84 -1.96
N SER A 222 3.02 -10.95 -2.78
CA SER A 222 4.20 -11.09 -3.65
C SER A 222 5.50 -10.97 -2.87
N GLN A 223 6.54 -11.73 -3.25
CA GLN A 223 7.79 -11.80 -2.49
C GLN A 223 8.42 -10.41 -2.23
N SER A 224 8.37 -9.52 -3.21
CA SER A 224 8.86 -8.13 -3.11
C SER A 224 8.16 -7.30 -2.03
N CYS A 225 6.89 -7.60 -1.74
CA CYS A 225 6.06 -6.88 -0.77
C CYS A 225 6.03 -7.55 0.62
N CYS A 226 6.58 -8.77 0.75
CA CYS A 226 6.57 -9.49 2.02
C CYS A 226 7.41 -8.78 3.09
N MET A 227 6.96 -8.90 4.34
CA MET A 227 7.81 -8.65 5.49
C MET A 227 8.72 -9.85 5.75
N SER A 228 9.94 -9.57 6.20
CA SER A 228 10.81 -10.54 6.84
C SER A 228 10.27 -10.94 8.21
N LEU A 229 10.77 -12.05 8.76
CA LEU A 229 10.40 -12.51 10.11
C LEU A 229 10.60 -11.42 11.17
N ASP A 230 11.72 -10.70 11.10
CA ASP A 230 12.07 -9.68 12.08
C ASP A 230 11.18 -8.44 11.94
N GLU A 231 10.89 -8.00 10.72
CA GLU A 231 9.92 -6.92 10.46
C GLU A 231 8.52 -7.29 10.99
N GLU A 232 8.05 -8.53 10.76
CA GLU A 232 6.77 -9.01 11.29
C GLU A 232 6.75 -9.00 12.83
N LEU A 233 7.77 -9.57 13.47
CA LEU A 233 7.85 -9.64 14.93
C LEU A 233 7.89 -8.26 15.58
N GLU A 234 8.61 -7.32 15.00
CA GLU A 234 8.66 -5.93 15.46
C GLU A 234 7.30 -5.26 15.32
N LEU A 235 6.66 -5.39 14.15
CA LEU A 235 5.33 -4.82 13.89
C LEU A 235 4.29 -5.37 14.88
N TRP A 236 4.22 -6.69 15.04
CA TRP A 236 3.25 -7.32 15.95
C TRP A 236 3.51 -6.93 17.41
N THR A 237 4.77 -6.83 17.82
CA THR A 237 5.11 -6.38 19.17
C THR A 237 4.64 -4.94 19.42
N SER A 238 4.84 -4.06 18.44
CA SER A 238 4.36 -2.68 18.52
C SER A 238 2.83 -2.60 18.56
N LEU A 239 2.13 -3.31 17.66
CA LEU A 239 0.67 -3.29 17.62
C LEU A 239 0.02 -3.90 18.87
N SER A 240 0.54 -5.04 19.38
CA SER A 240 0.06 -5.64 20.64
C SER A 240 0.17 -4.67 21.82
N SER A 241 1.16 -3.76 21.83
CA SER A 241 1.30 -2.76 22.89
C SER A 241 0.24 -1.64 22.83
N MET A 242 -0.30 -1.37 21.65
CA MET A 242 -1.24 -0.27 21.41
C MET A 242 -2.68 -0.63 21.76
N LYS A 243 -3.06 -1.92 21.60
CA LYS A 243 -4.41 -2.50 21.77
C LYS A 243 -5.51 -1.79 20.96
N SER A 244 -6.22 -2.55 20.12
CA SER A 244 -7.42 -2.06 19.41
C SER A 244 -8.70 -2.40 20.17
N GLU A 245 -9.80 -1.72 19.85
CA GLU A 245 -11.16 -2.18 20.20
C GLU A 245 -11.54 -3.47 19.46
N LEU A 246 -10.83 -3.83 18.38
CA LEU A 246 -11.05 -5.04 17.61
C LEU A 246 -10.42 -6.27 18.30
N GLU A 247 -11.14 -6.85 19.27
CA GLU A 247 -10.65 -7.98 20.09
C GLU A 247 -10.21 -9.21 19.26
N HIS A 248 -10.93 -9.53 18.17
CA HIS A 248 -10.56 -10.63 17.28
C HIS A 248 -9.21 -10.39 16.59
N THR A 249 -8.97 -9.16 16.11
CA THR A 249 -7.70 -8.79 15.48
C THR A 249 -6.55 -8.81 16.48
N ASN A 250 -6.78 -8.33 17.71
CA ASN A 250 -5.77 -8.41 18.77
C ASN A 250 -5.36 -9.87 19.03
N ARG A 251 -6.34 -10.78 19.17
CA ARG A 251 -6.08 -12.22 19.33
C ARG A 251 -5.29 -12.80 18.15
N PHE A 252 -5.59 -12.36 16.92
CA PHE A 252 -4.91 -12.84 15.73
C PHE A 252 -3.46 -12.36 15.64
N ILE A 253 -3.20 -11.10 15.99
CA ILE A 253 -1.85 -10.54 16.07
C ILE A 253 -1.03 -11.25 17.16
N ASP A 254 -1.60 -11.44 18.35
CA ASP A 254 -0.92 -12.11 19.46
C ASP A 254 -0.62 -13.58 19.14
N TRP A 255 -1.56 -14.29 18.50
CA TRP A 255 -1.35 -15.64 18.00
C TRP A 255 -0.20 -15.67 16.99
N ARG A 256 -0.25 -14.83 15.94
CA ARG A 256 0.79 -14.78 14.90
C ARG A 256 2.15 -14.49 15.50
N ARG A 257 2.24 -13.50 16.40
CA ARG A 257 3.47 -13.16 17.14
C ARG A 257 4.02 -14.36 17.91
N SER A 258 3.15 -15.11 18.60
CA SER A 258 3.56 -16.30 19.37
C SER A 258 4.13 -17.40 18.47
N VAL A 259 3.49 -17.67 17.33
CA VAL A 259 3.98 -18.64 16.33
C VAL A 259 5.37 -18.24 15.83
N LEU A 260 5.56 -16.96 15.47
CA LEU A 260 6.84 -16.48 14.95
C LEU A 260 7.95 -16.47 16.01
N LEU A 261 7.63 -16.19 17.28
CA LEU A 261 8.59 -16.25 18.38
C LEU A 261 9.07 -17.69 18.62
N SER A 262 8.15 -18.66 18.67
CA SER A 262 8.50 -20.08 18.79
C SER A 262 9.40 -20.53 17.64
N TRP A 263 9.10 -20.06 16.42
CA TRP A 263 9.93 -20.35 15.25
C TRP A 263 11.34 -19.75 15.36
N LYS A 264 11.45 -18.47 15.75
CA LYS A 264 12.75 -17.77 15.92
C LYS A 264 13.62 -18.42 16.99
N GLN A 265 13.01 -18.91 18.06
CA GLN A 265 13.70 -19.58 19.17
C GLN A 265 14.14 -21.01 18.84
N LYS A 266 13.86 -21.50 17.62
CA LYS A 266 14.01 -22.92 17.26
C LYS A 266 13.34 -23.82 18.30
N ALA A 267 12.15 -23.43 18.78
CA ALA A 267 11.30 -24.36 19.50
C ALA A 267 11.23 -25.65 18.68
N SER A 268 11.41 -26.80 19.34
CA SER A 268 11.54 -28.10 18.71
C SER A 268 10.53 -28.26 17.56
N GLN A 269 10.97 -28.89 16.48
CA GLN A 269 10.21 -29.24 15.26
C GLN A 269 8.73 -29.62 15.51
N VAL A 270 8.46 -30.20 16.68
CA VAL A 270 7.15 -30.58 17.27
C VAL A 270 6.12 -29.43 17.38
N ASP A 271 6.50 -28.21 17.77
CA ASP A 271 5.51 -27.10 17.94
C ASP A 271 5.06 -26.50 16.59
N VAL A 272 5.90 -26.65 15.57
CA VAL A 272 5.61 -26.23 14.19
C VAL A 272 4.92 -27.36 13.42
N GLU A 273 5.18 -28.62 13.78
CA GLU A 273 4.41 -29.78 13.32
C GLU A 273 2.96 -29.76 13.84
N TRP A 274 2.69 -29.27 15.05
CA TRP A 274 1.33 -29.11 15.56
C TRP A 274 0.43 -28.22 14.67
N THR A 275 0.98 -27.12 14.12
CA THR A 275 0.29 -26.27 13.14
C THR A 275 0.13 -26.95 11.77
N ARG A 276 0.95 -27.96 11.44
CA ARG A 276 0.82 -28.78 10.21
C ARG A 276 -0.20 -29.91 10.36
N GLU A 277 -0.29 -30.52 11.54
CA GLU A 277 -1.14 -31.69 11.80
C GLU A 277 -2.61 -31.34 12.03
N CYS A 278 -2.91 -30.14 12.52
CA CYS A 278 -4.28 -29.66 12.74
C CYS A 278 -4.54 -28.30 12.07
N PRO A 279 -4.78 -28.28 10.73
CA PRO A 279 -5.29 -27.10 10.05
C PRO A 279 -6.59 -26.64 10.73
N GLY A 280 -6.57 -25.47 11.37
CA GLY A 280 -7.72 -24.94 12.12
C GLY A 280 -7.59 -24.95 13.65
N ALA A 281 -6.49 -25.44 14.23
CA ALA A 281 -6.26 -25.29 15.68
C ALA A 281 -6.15 -23.81 16.12
N TRP A 282 -5.75 -22.94 15.18
CA TRP A 282 -5.81 -21.49 15.37
C TRP A 282 -7.25 -20.98 15.56
N LEU A 283 -8.27 -21.62 14.96
CA LEU A 283 -9.67 -21.21 15.15
C LEU A 283 -10.08 -21.34 16.62
N SER A 284 -9.64 -22.40 17.32
CA SER A 284 -9.90 -22.54 18.75
C SER A 284 -9.09 -21.60 19.64
N THR A 285 -7.93 -21.13 19.16
CA THR A 285 -7.08 -20.18 19.90
C THR A 285 -7.52 -18.73 19.69
N VAL A 286 -8.01 -18.42 18.49
CA VAL A 286 -8.33 -17.05 18.05
C VAL A 286 -9.82 -16.75 18.22
N PHE A 287 -10.71 -17.72 17.98
CA PHE A 287 -12.16 -17.54 18.07
C PHE A 287 -12.74 -18.29 19.27
N ASN A 288 -13.75 -17.70 19.89
CA ASN A 288 -14.59 -18.41 20.85
C ASN A 288 -15.53 -19.39 20.12
N GLU A 289 -16.29 -20.18 20.87
CA GLU A 289 -17.13 -21.24 20.29
C GLU A 289 -18.23 -20.73 19.35
N GLU A 290 -18.82 -19.57 19.65
CA GLU A 290 -19.85 -18.92 18.82
C GLU A 290 -19.25 -18.31 17.55
N GLU A 291 -18.13 -17.59 17.67
CA GLU A 291 -17.38 -17.01 16.54
C GLU A 291 -16.87 -18.11 15.60
N ARG A 292 -16.38 -19.21 16.16
CA ARG A 292 -15.96 -20.39 15.42
C ARG A 292 -17.14 -21.01 14.65
N ALA A 293 -18.29 -21.15 15.29
CA ALA A 293 -19.49 -21.67 14.62
C ALA A 293 -19.95 -20.76 13.47
N ALA A 294 -19.91 -19.43 13.67
CA ALA A 294 -20.24 -18.45 12.63
C ALA A 294 -19.23 -18.48 11.46
N TYR A 295 -17.94 -18.57 11.76
CA TYR A 295 -16.87 -18.69 10.76
C TYR A 295 -17.01 -19.97 9.94
N LEU A 296 -17.29 -21.11 10.58
CA LEU A 296 -17.47 -22.40 9.90
C LEU A 296 -18.76 -22.46 9.07
N GLN A 297 -19.77 -21.67 9.39
CA GLN A 297 -20.99 -21.54 8.58
C GLN A 297 -20.76 -20.72 7.30
N ASN A 298 -19.83 -19.77 7.31
CA ASN A 298 -19.45 -18.95 6.16
C ASN A 298 -17.93 -18.81 6.06
N PRO A 299 -17.19 -19.89 5.78
CA PRO A 299 -15.74 -19.82 5.70
C PRO A 299 -15.38 -18.97 4.47
N PRO A 300 -14.69 -17.83 4.62
CA PRO A 300 -14.16 -17.12 3.46
C PRO A 300 -13.21 -18.08 2.72
N LEU A 301 -13.53 -18.36 1.45
CA LEU A 301 -12.85 -19.35 0.59
C LEU A 301 -11.33 -19.17 0.43
N THR A 302 -10.74 -18.12 1.01
CA THR A 302 -9.34 -17.70 0.89
C THR A 302 -8.52 -17.84 2.18
N ASP A 303 -9.13 -18.09 3.34
CA ASP A 303 -8.46 -17.98 4.65
C ASP A 303 -7.80 -19.28 5.16
N ILE A 304 -7.76 -20.34 4.35
CA ILE A 304 -7.16 -21.64 4.77
C ILE A 304 -5.65 -21.70 4.43
N ASP A 305 -5.17 -20.83 3.54
CA ASP A 305 -3.76 -20.78 3.16
C ASP A 305 -2.85 -20.08 4.20
N CYS A 306 -3.45 -19.43 5.21
CA CYS A 306 -2.84 -18.53 6.21
C CYS A 306 -1.77 -19.14 7.12
N ILE A 307 -1.58 -20.46 7.04
CA ILE A 307 -0.80 -21.18 8.06
C ILE A 307 0.69 -21.14 7.72
N GLY A 308 1.14 -20.79 6.51
CA GLY A 308 2.56 -20.86 6.12
C GLY A 308 3.46 -19.65 6.43
N ILE A 309 4.78 -19.88 6.48
CA ILE A 309 5.78 -18.84 6.24
C ILE A 309 5.91 -18.72 4.71
N LYS A 310 5.95 -17.51 4.18
CA LYS A 310 6.06 -17.33 2.73
C LYS A 310 7.35 -17.96 2.18
N GLY A 311 7.23 -18.80 1.16
CA GLY A 311 8.34 -19.59 0.61
C GLY A 311 8.64 -20.90 1.36
N GLN A 312 7.98 -21.12 2.50
CA GLN A 312 7.92 -22.40 3.22
C GLN A 312 6.47 -22.63 3.64
N PRO A 313 5.56 -22.94 2.69
CA PRO A 313 4.18 -23.20 3.05
C PRO A 313 4.17 -24.31 4.11
N LEU A 314 3.52 -24.06 5.24
CA LEU A 314 3.44 -25.05 6.30
C LEU A 314 2.70 -26.29 5.77
N LEU A 315 1.88 -26.17 4.73
CA LEU A 315 1.29 -27.28 4.01
C LEU A 315 1.87 -27.37 2.59
N GLU A 316 2.64 -28.41 2.28
CA GLU A 316 2.82 -28.82 0.88
C GLU A 316 1.48 -29.42 0.42
N CYS A 317 0.61 -28.61 -0.19
CA CYS A 317 -0.70 -29.07 -0.70
C CYS A 317 -0.60 -30.29 -1.65
N SER A 318 0.58 -30.56 -2.21
CA SER A 318 0.86 -31.72 -3.07
C SER A 318 0.94 -33.06 -2.32
N LYS A 319 1.00 -33.06 -0.97
CA LYS A 319 1.12 -34.29 -0.17
C LYS A 319 -0.20 -34.79 0.41
N PHE A 320 -1.26 -33.99 0.39
CA PHE A 320 -2.59 -34.44 0.79
C PHE A 320 -3.26 -35.15 -0.38
N LYS A 321 -3.67 -36.40 -0.16
CA LYS A 321 -4.48 -37.11 -1.15
C LYS A 321 -5.88 -36.50 -1.10
N ALA A 322 -6.58 -36.45 -2.24
CA ALA A 322 -7.98 -36.00 -2.28
C ALA A 322 -8.91 -36.77 -1.31
N ALA A 323 -8.48 -37.93 -0.82
CA ALA A 323 -9.17 -38.74 0.20
C ALA A 323 -8.98 -38.26 1.65
N ASP A 324 -8.06 -37.32 1.92
CA ASP A 324 -7.82 -36.74 3.25
C ASP A 324 -8.67 -35.46 3.46
N TRP A 325 -9.21 -34.90 2.38
CA TRP A 325 -10.10 -33.74 2.34
C TRP A 325 -11.54 -33.96 2.84
N PRO A 326 -12.17 -35.16 2.70
CA PRO A 326 -13.57 -35.38 3.07
C PRO A 326 -13.87 -35.19 4.56
N VAL A 327 -12.94 -35.44 5.49
CA VAL A 327 -13.20 -35.22 6.93
C VAL A 327 -13.29 -33.72 7.27
N LEU A 328 -12.56 -32.87 6.52
CA LEU A 328 -12.63 -31.40 6.61
C LEU A 328 -13.80 -30.82 5.81
N LEU A 329 -14.17 -31.44 4.68
CA LEU A 329 -15.28 -31.01 3.81
C LEU A 329 -16.66 -31.53 4.24
N GLU A 330 -16.79 -32.69 4.89
CA GLU A 330 -18.08 -33.20 5.38
C GLU A 330 -18.65 -32.33 6.51
N SER A 331 -17.78 -31.66 7.27
CA SER A 331 -18.14 -30.64 8.25
C SER A 331 -18.70 -29.35 7.61
N VAL A 332 -18.31 -29.07 6.36
CA VAL A 332 -18.62 -27.82 5.62
C VAL A 332 -19.75 -28.03 4.58
N GLN A 333 -19.89 -29.24 4.03
CA GLN A 333 -20.90 -29.57 3.01
C GLN A 333 -22.23 -30.08 3.59
N GLY A 334 -22.30 -30.41 4.89
CA GLY A 334 -23.52 -30.86 5.56
C GLY A 334 -24.66 -29.83 5.62
N VAL A 335 -24.38 -28.55 5.34
CA VAL A 335 -25.37 -27.45 5.38
C VAL A 335 -25.67 -26.87 3.99
N ALA A 336 -24.79 -27.03 3.02
CA ALA A 336 -24.92 -26.37 1.71
C ALA A 336 -25.74 -27.13 0.65
N LEU A 337 -26.27 -28.33 0.96
CA LEU A 337 -26.96 -29.18 -0.02
C LEU A 337 -28.44 -29.47 0.28
N LYS A 338 -29.08 -28.74 1.21
CA LYS A 338 -30.53 -28.89 1.46
C LYS A 338 -31.44 -27.77 0.96
N ASP A 339 -30.95 -26.57 0.67
CA ASP A 339 -31.81 -25.46 0.23
C ASP A 339 -31.34 -24.74 -1.05
N GLY A 340 -30.76 -25.50 -1.98
CA GLY A 340 -30.39 -24.99 -3.30
C GLY A 340 -31.54 -25.06 -4.31
N LEU A 341 -32.51 -24.14 -4.25
CA LEU A 341 -33.25 -23.79 -5.47
C LEU A 341 -32.31 -22.99 -6.39
N PRO A 342 -32.19 -23.32 -7.69
CA PRO A 342 -31.32 -22.60 -8.61
C PRO A 342 -31.67 -21.11 -8.63
N LEU A 343 -30.64 -20.24 -8.64
CA LEU A 343 -30.77 -18.77 -8.72
C LEU A 343 -31.69 -18.26 -9.85
N ALA A 344 -31.96 -19.08 -10.87
CA ALA A 344 -32.93 -18.78 -11.93
C ALA A 344 -34.40 -18.80 -11.45
N GLU A 345 -34.76 -19.65 -10.48
CA GLU A 345 -36.13 -19.74 -9.94
C GLU A 345 -36.40 -18.65 -8.90
N GLN A 346 -35.40 -18.23 -8.13
CA GLN A 346 -35.53 -17.08 -7.21
C GLN A 346 -35.75 -15.75 -7.95
N HIS A 347 -35.26 -15.63 -9.18
CA HIS A 347 -35.51 -14.47 -10.04
C HIS A 347 -36.92 -14.49 -10.61
N GLN A 348 -37.44 -15.65 -11.03
CA GLN A 348 -38.83 -15.79 -11.48
C GLN A 348 -39.85 -15.61 -10.35
N GLU A 349 -39.56 -16.07 -9.14
CA GLU A 349 -40.44 -15.90 -7.97
C GLU A 349 -40.51 -14.42 -7.54
N ARG A 350 -39.41 -13.68 -7.68
CA ARG A 350 -39.37 -12.22 -7.44
C ARG A 350 -40.11 -11.42 -8.50
N GLU A 351 -40.12 -11.87 -9.75
CA GLU A 351 -40.90 -11.22 -10.81
C GLU A 351 -42.40 -11.51 -10.68
N ARG A 352 -42.80 -12.76 -10.36
CA ARG A 352 -44.21 -13.09 -10.10
C ARG A 352 -44.82 -12.30 -8.94
N ARG A 353 -44.06 -12.07 -7.87
CA ARG A 353 -44.52 -11.26 -6.72
C ARG A 353 -44.68 -9.78 -7.06
N ARG A 354 -43.95 -9.25 -8.05
CA ARG A 354 -44.10 -7.87 -8.50
C ARG A 354 -45.31 -7.68 -9.41
N GLU A 355 -45.73 -8.71 -10.13
CA GLU A 355 -46.91 -8.65 -11.00
C GLU A 355 -48.24 -8.78 -10.24
N THR A 356 -48.23 -9.37 -9.03
CA THR A 356 -49.43 -9.49 -8.18
C THR A 356 -49.73 -8.27 -7.30
N ASP A 357 -48.78 -7.34 -7.18
CA ASP A 357 -48.91 -6.11 -6.37
C ASP A 357 -49.25 -4.85 -7.22
N THR A 358 -49.63 -5.05 -8.49
CA THR A 358 -50.26 -4.06 -9.39
C THR A 358 -51.62 -4.54 -9.82
#